data_AF-A0A354V3J4-F1
#
_entry.id   AF-A0A354V3J4-F1
#
_cell.length_a   1.000
_cell.length_b   1.000
_cell.length_c   1.000
_cell.angle_alpha   90.00
_cell.angle_beta   90.00
_cell.angle_gamma   90.00
#
_symmetry.space_group_name_H-M   'P 1'
#
loop_
_entity.id
_entity.type
_entity.pdbx_description
1 polymer ?
#
loop_
_entity_poly.entity_id
_entity_poly.type
_entity_poly.pdbx_seq_one_letter_code
_entity_poly.pdbx_strand_id
1 'polypeptide(L)'
;MGATYSAIYSFGDSLSDAGNLSIATAATGIEPISPPYYKQAYGSISGNMFSNGPTWAQNLSVALGLGTLKPSLAGGTDFAFGGAETGTTPQNANDLALQAISLPFQLTTFKTAEPNVSSTALFTVSIGANDLLAVLADTTLTPTQQAIDLQAAVTNEVSFVRSLVAAGAKNVLVLNVPDLGKIPEVTTGAVIGADTPSPGLVTEATYLSAAYNASLANQLGVIGGATIQVVDLATLIDNAIATPATYGLTNVTTPVWSGDYTSASSGTLTTSDLATQNQSLFFDHLHPTETGQTVMMQAAQQILNGIAPLTVSDTTTSQPVLAAGLPYIGPVAGLQQQYLNTGSDNLNVTATTPNWFILAGSGQDAVSVASGANVLDGGAGSNFLTGGTGTDTFFLDDRAPAAVTWSTINNLNAADNVTLWGITQADFSLNWLNSAGAAGYTGLTLTAVAAGKPEAILTLAGFSQADLGNGRLTVAYGTDAASGSAYMNIHAAG
;
A
#
# COMPACT_ATOMS: atom_id res chain seq x y z
N MET A 1 18.30 12.50 -3.37
CA MET A 1 19.13 11.30 -3.12
C MET A 1 18.71 10.75 -1.77
N GLY A 2 18.10 9.56 -1.75
CA GLY A 2 17.53 8.95 -0.54
C GLY A 2 18.59 8.63 0.52
N ALA A 3 18.16 8.49 1.78
CA ALA A 3 19.04 8.16 2.89
C ALA A 3 19.80 6.85 2.61
N THR A 4 21.12 6.84 2.74
CA THR A 4 21.92 5.62 2.65
C THR A 4 21.98 4.95 4.02
N TYR A 5 21.40 3.76 4.15
CA TYR A 5 21.45 2.98 5.38
C TYR A 5 22.77 2.22 5.49
N SER A 6 23.30 2.07 6.72
CA SER A 6 24.56 1.33 6.97
C SER A 6 24.36 -0.19 7.06
N ALA A 7 23.18 -0.62 7.50
CA ALA A 7 22.78 -2.01 7.67
C ALA A 7 21.25 -2.09 7.74
N ILE A 8 20.73 -3.32 7.61
CA ILE A 8 19.36 -3.65 7.97
C ILE A 8 19.40 -4.67 9.12
N TYR A 9 18.67 -4.41 10.19
CA TYR A 9 18.43 -5.36 11.28
C TYR A 9 16.94 -5.73 11.23
N SER A 10 16.65 -6.97 10.86
CA SER A 10 15.28 -7.43 10.65
C SER A 10 14.78 -8.26 11.82
N PHE A 11 13.54 -8.06 12.21
CA PHE A 11 12.88 -8.72 13.33
C PHE A 11 11.46 -9.10 12.93
N GLY A 12 10.93 -10.16 13.53
CA GLY A 12 9.58 -10.58 13.24
C GLY A 12 9.39 -12.08 13.07
N ASP A 13 8.42 -12.41 12.23
CA ASP A 13 7.95 -13.76 11.98
C ASP A 13 8.37 -14.31 10.60
N SER A 14 7.60 -15.27 10.08
CA SER A 14 7.79 -15.94 8.80
C SER A 14 7.73 -15.01 7.59
N LEU A 15 7.07 -13.85 7.67
CA LEU A 15 7.07 -12.89 6.58
C LEU A 15 8.46 -12.29 6.35
N SER A 16 9.29 -12.21 7.39
CA SER A 16 10.65 -11.66 7.33
C SER A 16 11.75 -12.72 7.34
N ASP A 17 11.52 -13.88 7.96
CA ASP A 17 12.54 -14.90 8.25
C ASP A 17 13.38 -15.35 7.04
N ALA A 18 14.65 -14.93 7.03
CA ALA A 18 15.69 -15.40 6.10
C ALA A 18 16.25 -16.81 6.44
N GLY A 19 15.52 -17.61 7.20
CA GLY A 19 15.75 -19.04 7.44
C GLY A 19 16.33 -19.39 8.80
N ASN A 20 16.26 -18.51 9.79
CA ASN A 20 16.61 -18.83 11.17
C ASN A 20 15.82 -20.03 11.68
N LEU A 21 14.49 -20.08 11.47
CA LEU A 21 13.70 -21.23 11.96
C LEU A 21 14.21 -22.54 11.37
N SER A 22 14.41 -22.58 10.05
CA SER A 22 14.87 -23.79 9.35
C SER A 22 16.26 -24.26 9.81
N ILE A 23 17.12 -23.32 10.22
CA ILE A 23 18.43 -23.63 10.81
C ILE A 23 18.27 -24.16 12.24
N ALA A 24 17.40 -23.53 13.03
CA ALA A 24 17.15 -23.91 14.42
C ALA A 24 16.52 -25.31 14.54
N THR A 25 15.63 -25.66 13.61
CA THR A 25 14.89 -26.94 13.62
C THR A 25 15.57 -28.05 12.81
N ALA A 26 16.77 -27.81 12.26
CA ALA A 26 17.46 -28.77 11.39
C ALA A 26 17.73 -30.14 12.02
N ALA A 27 17.80 -30.22 13.35
CA ALA A 27 18.01 -31.47 14.08
C ALA A 27 16.70 -32.24 14.40
N THR A 28 15.55 -31.57 14.40
CA THR A 28 14.26 -32.12 14.85
C THR A 28 13.23 -32.26 13.72
N GLY A 29 13.48 -31.63 12.58
CA GLY A 29 12.60 -31.55 11.42
C GLY A 29 12.68 -30.13 10.87
N ILE A 30 13.30 -29.94 9.71
CA ILE A 30 13.53 -28.60 9.12
C ILE A 30 12.17 -27.93 8.86
N GLU A 31 12.00 -26.70 9.31
CA GLU A 31 10.77 -25.92 9.11
C GLU A 31 11.10 -24.52 8.55
N PRO A 32 10.57 -24.12 7.38
CA PRO A 32 9.71 -24.92 6.49
C PRO A 32 10.54 -25.95 5.69
N ILE A 33 9.94 -27.07 5.29
CA ILE A 33 10.61 -28.06 4.44
C ILE A 33 10.76 -27.55 3.00
N SER A 34 11.97 -27.64 2.45
CA SER A 34 12.25 -27.35 1.03
C SER A 34 12.70 -28.61 0.29
N PRO A 35 12.15 -28.92 -0.90
CA PRO A 35 11.01 -28.28 -1.58
C PRO A 35 9.65 -28.55 -0.87
N PRO A 36 8.60 -27.74 -1.12
CA PRO A 36 8.49 -26.72 -2.17
C PRO A 36 8.92 -25.30 -1.77
N TYR A 37 9.13 -25.04 -0.48
CA TYR A 37 9.55 -23.73 0.00
C TYR A 37 10.93 -23.33 -0.56
N TYR A 38 11.15 -22.03 -0.73
CA TYR A 38 12.40 -21.50 -1.24
C TYR A 38 13.56 -21.79 -0.29
N LYS A 39 14.74 -22.12 -0.85
CA LYS A 39 15.97 -22.39 -0.10
C LYS A 39 17.09 -21.48 -0.58
N GLN A 40 17.65 -20.70 0.34
CA GLN A 40 18.77 -19.81 0.09
C GLN A 40 20.06 -20.36 0.71
N ALA A 41 21.13 -20.40 -0.07
CA ALA A 41 22.47 -20.71 0.44
C ALA A 41 23.18 -19.45 0.93
N TYR A 42 23.83 -19.55 2.09
CA TYR A 42 24.67 -18.52 2.72
C TYR A 42 26.08 -19.03 3.01
N GLY A 43 26.71 -19.65 2.01
CA GLY A 43 27.95 -20.40 2.15
C GLY A 43 27.65 -21.87 2.45
N SER A 44 28.21 -22.41 3.54
CA SER A 44 27.99 -23.80 3.96
C SER A 44 26.67 -24.03 4.70
N ILE A 45 25.98 -22.95 5.08
CA ILE A 45 24.67 -22.98 5.76
C ILE A 45 23.61 -22.57 4.74
N SER A 46 22.44 -23.19 4.78
CA SER A 46 21.26 -22.76 4.02
C SER A 46 20.10 -22.51 4.95
N GLY A 47 19.22 -21.59 4.56
CA GLY A 47 17.94 -21.34 5.21
C GLY A 47 16.80 -21.52 4.23
N ASN A 48 15.63 -21.90 4.73
CA ASN A 48 14.39 -22.01 3.97
C ASN A 48 13.43 -20.89 4.36
N MET A 49 12.72 -20.31 3.39
CA MET A 49 11.80 -19.19 3.57
C MET A 49 10.36 -19.65 3.45
N PHE A 50 9.44 -18.99 4.13
CA PHE A 50 7.99 -19.23 4.02
C PHE A 50 7.40 -18.57 2.75
N SER A 51 7.96 -18.89 1.59
CA SER A 51 7.50 -18.44 0.28
C SER A 51 8.16 -19.30 -0.82
N ASN A 52 7.83 -19.04 -2.09
CA ASN A 52 8.56 -19.59 -3.24
C ASN A 52 9.77 -18.73 -3.69
N GLY A 53 10.05 -17.64 -2.99
CA GLY A 53 11.24 -16.80 -3.20
C GLY A 53 11.73 -16.11 -1.93
N PRO A 54 12.67 -15.15 -2.05
CA PRO A 54 13.18 -14.37 -0.93
C PRO A 54 12.10 -13.52 -0.26
N THR A 55 12.25 -13.25 1.04
CA THR A 55 11.32 -12.41 1.81
C THR A 55 11.43 -10.93 1.42
N TRP A 56 10.41 -10.12 1.77
CA TRP A 56 10.42 -8.68 1.55
C TRP A 56 11.64 -7.99 2.18
N ALA A 57 12.08 -8.45 3.37
CA ALA A 57 13.25 -7.92 4.07
C ALA A 57 14.56 -8.25 3.33
N GLN A 58 14.66 -9.46 2.76
CA GLN A 58 15.80 -9.84 1.91
C GLN A 58 15.84 -8.99 0.64
N ASN A 59 14.69 -8.83 -0.03
CA ASN A 59 14.57 -8.00 -1.22
C ASN A 59 14.90 -6.53 -0.92
N LEU A 60 14.45 -6.00 0.22
CA LEU A 60 14.72 -4.62 0.63
C LEU A 60 16.21 -4.40 0.88
N SER A 61 16.89 -5.34 1.53
CA SER A 61 18.35 -5.28 1.77
C SER A 61 19.13 -5.17 0.46
N VAL A 62 18.78 -6.01 -0.53
CA VAL A 62 19.40 -5.97 -1.87
C VAL A 62 19.11 -4.64 -2.55
N ALA A 63 17.86 -4.17 -2.50
CA ALA A 63 17.45 -2.95 -3.18
C ALA A 63 18.04 -1.68 -2.55
N LEU A 64 18.42 -1.73 -1.27
CA LEU A 64 19.19 -0.69 -0.58
C LEU A 64 20.71 -0.79 -0.82
N GLY A 65 21.17 -1.78 -1.58
CA GLY A 65 22.60 -1.98 -1.87
C GLY A 65 23.39 -2.63 -0.73
N LEU A 66 22.72 -3.23 0.26
CA LEU A 66 23.34 -3.88 1.42
C LEU A 66 23.72 -5.35 1.16
N GLY A 67 23.28 -5.90 0.01
CA GLY A 67 23.51 -7.29 -0.38
C GLY A 67 22.45 -8.23 0.16
N THR A 68 22.74 -9.53 0.12
CA THR A 68 21.80 -10.56 0.58
C THR A 68 21.70 -10.55 2.10
N LEU A 69 20.50 -10.28 2.62
CA LEU A 69 20.21 -10.41 4.04
C LEU A 69 20.28 -11.87 4.48
N LYS A 70 21.07 -12.11 5.53
CA LYS A 70 21.41 -13.43 6.06
C LYS A 70 20.78 -13.62 7.45
N PRO A 71 20.32 -14.84 7.80
CA PRO A 71 19.80 -15.15 9.13
C PRO A 71 20.90 -15.05 10.20
N SER A 72 20.53 -14.59 11.38
CA SER A 72 21.40 -14.40 12.54
C SER A 72 22.10 -15.68 12.97
N LEU A 73 21.45 -16.85 12.87
CA LEU A 73 22.06 -18.14 13.15
C LEU A 73 23.15 -18.56 12.16
N ALA A 74 23.22 -17.90 11.00
CA ALA A 74 24.32 -18.04 10.07
C ALA A 74 25.33 -16.87 10.20
N GLY A 75 25.14 -15.93 11.14
CA GLY A 75 26.00 -14.77 11.34
C GLY A 75 25.59 -13.54 10.52
N GLY A 76 24.32 -13.44 10.13
CA GLY A 76 23.76 -12.24 9.52
C GLY A 76 22.97 -11.36 10.49
N THR A 77 22.17 -10.44 9.94
CA THR A 77 21.44 -9.40 10.70
C THR A 77 19.92 -9.53 10.60
N ASP A 78 19.42 -10.64 10.09
CA ASP A 78 18.02 -11.00 10.24
C ASP A 78 17.80 -11.88 11.48
N PHE A 79 17.06 -11.36 12.44
CA PHE A 79 16.71 -12.02 13.70
C PHE A 79 15.27 -12.56 13.69
N ALA A 80 14.52 -12.44 12.60
CA ALA A 80 13.16 -12.97 12.50
C ALA A 80 13.16 -14.51 12.48
N PHE A 81 12.10 -15.12 13.02
CA PHE A 81 11.88 -16.57 13.05
C PHE A 81 10.45 -16.88 12.65
N GLY A 82 10.24 -17.84 11.74
CA GLY A 82 8.91 -18.35 11.42
C GLY A 82 8.11 -18.73 12.67
N GLY A 83 6.83 -18.36 12.71
CA GLY A 83 5.94 -18.62 13.83
C GLY A 83 6.17 -17.75 15.08
N ALA A 84 7.12 -16.81 15.07
CA ALA A 84 7.33 -15.93 16.22
C ALA A 84 6.09 -15.09 16.54
N GLU A 85 5.82 -14.93 17.83
CA GLU A 85 4.81 -14.01 18.37
C GLU A 85 5.48 -12.78 19.02
N THR A 86 4.68 -11.76 19.31
CA THR A 86 5.16 -10.49 19.87
C THR A 86 5.82 -10.65 21.24
N GLY A 87 5.47 -11.70 21.99
CA GLY A 87 5.96 -11.97 23.33
C GLY A 87 4.93 -12.76 24.13
N THR A 88 5.00 -12.69 25.46
CA THR A 88 4.05 -13.35 26.35
C THR A 88 2.69 -12.65 26.29
N THR A 89 1.64 -13.41 25.99
CA THR A 89 0.21 -13.07 26.06
C THR A 89 -0.52 -14.09 26.94
N PRO A 90 -1.74 -13.82 27.43
CA PRO A 90 -2.55 -14.84 28.09
C PRO A 90 -2.65 -16.16 27.30
N GLN A 91 -2.76 -16.12 25.98
CA GLN A 91 -2.84 -17.33 25.15
C GLN A 91 -1.57 -18.18 25.12
N ASN A 92 -0.40 -17.57 25.23
CA ASN A 92 0.87 -18.28 24.98
C ASN A 92 1.83 -18.28 26.18
N ALA A 93 1.37 -17.84 27.36
CA ALA A 93 2.25 -17.54 28.49
C ALA A 93 3.12 -18.72 28.97
N ASN A 94 2.70 -19.95 28.67
CA ASN A 94 3.39 -21.18 29.08
C ASN A 94 4.08 -21.90 27.90
N ASP A 95 4.06 -21.35 26.69
CA ASP A 95 4.71 -21.96 25.53
C ASP A 95 6.19 -21.56 25.45
N LEU A 96 7.04 -22.37 26.07
CA LEU A 96 8.48 -22.11 26.10
C LEU A 96 9.16 -22.19 24.72
N ALA A 97 8.61 -22.97 23.79
CA ALA A 97 9.17 -23.08 22.44
C ALA A 97 8.91 -21.79 21.66
N LEU A 98 7.70 -21.26 21.76
CA LEU A 98 7.35 -19.98 21.17
C LEU A 98 8.12 -18.81 21.81
N GLN A 99 8.28 -18.81 23.14
CA GLN A 99 9.08 -17.78 23.80
C GLN A 99 10.57 -17.83 23.42
N ALA A 100 11.06 -18.96 22.90
CA ALA A 100 12.43 -19.09 22.41
C ALA A 100 12.65 -18.51 21.00
N ILE A 101 11.60 -18.05 20.32
CA ILE A 101 11.67 -17.40 19.01
C ILE A 101 10.99 -16.01 18.96
N SER A 102 10.27 -15.63 20.03
CA SER A 102 9.51 -14.37 20.12
C SER A 102 10.39 -13.12 20.10
N LEU A 103 9.79 -11.93 19.90
CA LEU A 103 10.52 -10.66 19.86
C LEU A 103 11.46 -10.41 21.07
N PRO A 104 11.10 -10.74 22.33
CA PRO A 104 12.03 -10.67 23.45
C PRO A 104 13.32 -11.49 23.27
N PHE A 105 13.21 -12.69 22.69
CA PHE A 105 14.38 -13.52 22.36
C PHE A 105 15.21 -12.89 21.24
N GLN A 106 14.55 -12.43 20.17
CA GLN A 106 15.21 -11.76 19.05
C GLN A 106 15.95 -10.49 19.51
N LEU A 107 15.35 -9.69 20.40
CA LEU A 107 15.97 -8.51 20.99
C LEU A 107 17.23 -8.83 21.77
N THR A 108 17.18 -9.90 22.57
CA THR A 108 18.31 -10.35 23.40
C THR A 108 19.47 -10.83 22.52
N THR A 109 19.14 -11.59 21.47
CA THR A 109 20.12 -12.07 20.49
C THR A 109 20.75 -10.90 19.73
N PHE A 110 19.95 -9.93 19.28
CA PHE A 110 20.44 -8.71 18.63
C PHE A 110 21.36 -7.90 19.53
N LYS A 111 20.97 -7.61 20.78
CA LYS A 111 21.83 -6.85 21.72
C LYS A 111 23.16 -7.53 22.01
N THR A 112 23.20 -8.86 21.91
CA THR A 112 24.42 -9.64 22.07
C THR A 112 25.31 -9.56 20.82
N ALA A 113 24.71 -9.66 19.63
CA ALA A 113 25.42 -9.60 18.36
C ALA A 113 25.92 -8.18 18.02
N GLU A 114 25.13 -7.16 18.38
CA GLU A 114 25.29 -5.77 17.94
C GLU A 114 25.36 -4.80 19.14
N PRO A 115 26.43 -4.86 19.95
CA PRO A 115 26.56 -4.03 21.15
C PRO A 115 26.70 -2.53 20.85
N ASN A 116 27.02 -2.17 19.60
CA ASN A 116 27.19 -0.79 19.13
C ASN A 116 26.23 -0.51 17.98
N VAL A 117 24.99 -0.18 18.31
CA VAL A 117 23.92 0.06 17.34
C VAL A 117 24.25 1.25 16.45
N SER A 118 24.29 1.04 15.13
CA SER A 118 24.46 2.13 14.16
C SER A 118 23.21 2.99 14.08
N SER A 119 23.35 4.30 14.32
CA SER A 119 22.25 5.25 14.17
C SER A 119 21.81 5.46 12.72
N THR A 120 22.59 5.01 11.74
CA THR A 120 22.24 5.05 10.32
C THR A 120 21.73 3.71 9.79
N ALA A 121 21.56 2.69 10.63
CA ALA A 121 20.94 1.44 10.23
C ALA A 121 19.40 1.58 10.14
N LEU A 122 18.80 0.70 9.34
CA LEU A 122 17.37 0.50 9.26
C LEU A 122 16.96 -0.70 10.12
N PHE A 123 15.92 -0.53 10.93
CA PHE A 123 15.34 -1.59 11.76
C PHE A 123 13.97 -1.95 11.20
N THR A 124 13.75 -3.20 10.83
CA THR A 124 12.46 -3.67 10.30
C THR A 124 11.75 -4.59 11.28
N VAL A 125 10.44 -4.41 11.45
CA VAL A 125 9.60 -5.24 12.35
C VAL A 125 8.35 -5.69 11.59
N SER A 126 8.09 -7.00 11.55
CA SER A 126 6.86 -7.60 11.00
C SER A 126 6.41 -8.74 11.92
N ILE A 127 5.37 -8.52 12.71
CA ILE A 127 4.95 -9.43 13.78
C ILE A 127 3.45 -9.26 14.07
N GLY A 128 2.88 -10.10 14.94
CA GLY A 128 1.54 -9.93 15.48
C GLY A 128 0.47 -10.77 14.79
N ALA A 129 0.71 -11.20 13.55
CA ALA A 129 -0.20 -12.10 12.85
C ALA A 129 -0.37 -13.44 13.59
N ASN A 130 0.72 -14.04 14.06
CA ASN A 130 0.67 -15.28 14.82
C ASN A 130 -0.12 -15.13 16.14
N ASP A 131 0.03 -14.01 16.86
CA ASP A 131 -0.72 -13.74 18.08
C ASP A 131 -2.24 -13.71 17.79
N LEU A 132 -2.66 -13.05 16.71
CA LEU A 132 -4.07 -12.99 16.32
C LEU A 132 -4.59 -14.33 15.79
N LEU A 133 -3.78 -15.09 15.07
CA LEU A 133 -4.14 -16.45 14.63
C LEU A 133 -4.31 -17.39 15.83
N ALA A 134 -3.49 -17.28 16.87
CA ALA A 134 -3.66 -18.03 18.12
C ALA A 134 -4.96 -17.66 18.85
N VAL A 135 -5.33 -16.37 18.85
CA VAL A 135 -6.61 -15.89 19.38
C VAL A 135 -7.80 -16.46 18.57
N LEU A 136 -7.70 -16.49 17.24
CA LEU A 136 -8.74 -17.05 16.38
C LEU A 136 -8.87 -18.57 16.53
N ALA A 137 -7.76 -19.29 16.67
CA ALA A 137 -7.73 -20.74 16.83
C ALA A 137 -8.39 -21.21 18.13
N ASP A 138 -8.36 -20.40 19.20
CA ASP A 138 -9.08 -20.69 20.44
C ASP A 138 -10.52 -20.18 20.40
N THR A 139 -11.40 -21.01 19.86
CA THR A 139 -12.83 -20.71 19.76
C THR A 139 -13.56 -20.65 21.11
N THR A 140 -12.86 -20.85 22.24
CA THR A 140 -13.45 -20.77 23.59
C THR A 140 -13.33 -19.39 24.22
N LEU A 141 -12.52 -18.49 23.62
CA LEU A 141 -12.35 -17.13 24.11
C LEU A 141 -13.63 -16.31 24.00
N THR A 142 -13.91 -15.53 25.03
CA THR A 142 -14.90 -14.45 24.96
C THR A 142 -14.32 -13.23 24.25
N PRO A 143 -15.15 -12.33 23.67
CA PRO A 143 -14.65 -11.09 23.06
C PRO A 143 -13.78 -10.24 23.99
N THR A 144 -14.05 -10.27 25.29
CA THR A 144 -13.22 -9.58 26.29
C THR A 144 -11.83 -10.19 26.41
N GLN A 145 -11.70 -11.52 26.37
CA GLN A 145 -10.39 -12.19 26.41
C GLN A 145 -9.61 -11.92 25.13
N GLN A 146 -10.24 -12.03 23.95
CA GLN A 146 -9.63 -11.66 22.68
C GLN A 146 -9.06 -10.23 22.70
N ALA A 147 -9.82 -9.27 23.25
CA ALA A 147 -9.35 -7.89 23.38
C ALA A 147 -8.17 -7.73 24.35
N ILE A 148 -8.10 -8.53 25.42
CA ILE A 148 -6.97 -8.54 26.36
C ILE A 148 -5.71 -9.09 25.67
N ASP A 149 -5.82 -10.21 24.96
CA ASP A 149 -4.71 -10.83 24.23
C ASP A 149 -4.19 -9.92 23.11
N LEU A 150 -5.09 -9.35 22.31
CA LEU A 150 -4.75 -8.37 21.28
C LEU A 150 -3.98 -7.19 21.88
N GLN A 151 -4.46 -6.64 23.00
CA GLN A 151 -3.79 -5.49 23.62
C GLN A 151 -2.43 -5.88 24.25
N ALA A 152 -2.29 -7.09 24.77
CA ALA A 152 -1.01 -7.62 25.23
C ALA A 152 0.00 -7.72 24.07
N ALA A 153 -0.45 -8.25 22.92
CA ALA A 153 0.40 -8.38 21.74
C ALA A 153 0.88 -7.01 21.21
N VAL A 154 -0.03 -6.03 21.07
CA VAL A 154 0.35 -4.65 20.69
C VAL A 154 1.33 -4.04 21.71
N THR A 155 1.11 -4.27 23.01
CA THR A 155 2.00 -3.74 24.06
C THR A 155 3.41 -4.31 23.96
N ASN A 156 3.50 -5.60 23.64
CA ASN A 156 4.77 -6.29 23.45
C ASN A 156 5.54 -5.72 22.25
N GLU A 157 4.89 -5.56 21.09
CA GLU A 157 5.51 -4.98 19.89
C GLU A 157 5.98 -3.53 20.13
N VAL A 158 5.12 -2.70 20.71
CA VAL A 158 5.46 -1.31 21.05
C VAL A 158 6.63 -1.23 22.03
N SER A 159 6.69 -2.14 23.01
CA SER A 159 7.79 -2.22 23.98
C SER A 159 9.10 -2.68 23.33
N PHE A 160 9.02 -3.57 22.36
CA PHE A 160 10.15 -3.97 21.54
C PHE A 160 10.69 -2.78 20.72
N VAL A 161 9.83 -2.04 20.03
CA VAL A 161 10.23 -0.84 19.28
C VAL A 161 10.86 0.22 20.20
N ARG A 162 10.26 0.49 21.38
CA ARG A 162 10.88 1.38 22.38
C ARG A 162 12.27 0.91 22.80
N SER A 163 12.47 -0.40 22.92
CA SER A 163 13.77 -0.98 23.27
C SER A 163 14.82 -0.82 22.18
N LEU A 164 14.43 -0.91 20.90
CA LEU A 164 15.32 -0.59 19.78
C LEU A 164 15.73 0.89 19.81
N VAL A 165 14.78 1.80 20.00
CA VAL A 165 15.05 3.25 20.10
C VAL A 165 15.96 3.56 21.28
N ALA A 166 15.72 2.94 22.44
CA ALA A 166 16.58 3.06 23.61
C ALA A 166 18.01 2.51 23.38
N ALA A 167 18.15 1.48 22.53
CA ALA A 167 19.44 0.94 22.13
C ALA A 167 20.18 1.82 21.09
N GLY A 168 19.51 2.83 20.53
CA GLY A 168 20.12 3.80 19.62
C GLY A 168 19.56 3.79 18.19
N ALA A 169 18.57 2.94 17.89
CA ALA A 169 17.90 2.93 16.59
C ALA A 169 17.29 4.30 16.26
N LYS A 170 17.49 4.78 15.02
CA LYS A 170 16.92 6.04 14.54
C LYS A 170 15.95 5.89 13.37
N ASN A 171 16.00 4.78 12.65
CA ASN A 171 15.14 4.51 11.50
C ASN A 171 14.45 3.17 11.71
N VAL A 172 13.16 3.20 12.05
CA VAL A 172 12.37 2.00 12.28
C VAL A 172 11.25 1.96 11.24
N LEU A 173 11.12 0.82 10.56
CA LEU A 173 10.03 0.53 9.65
C LEU A 173 9.25 -0.67 10.19
N VAL A 174 7.95 -0.47 10.41
CA VAL A 174 7.05 -1.49 10.95
C VAL A 174 6.06 -1.89 9.86
N LEU A 175 5.82 -3.18 9.65
CA LEU A 175 4.67 -3.65 8.88
C LEU A 175 3.53 -3.87 9.86
N ASN A 176 2.38 -3.26 9.59
CA ASN A 176 1.18 -3.62 10.34
C ASN A 176 0.71 -5.03 9.94
N VAL A 177 -0.22 -5.61 10.69
CA VAL A 177 -0.76 -6.94 10.40
C VAL A 177 -1.63 -6.88 9.14
N PRO A 178 -1.50 -7.82 8.17
CA PRO A 178 -2.41 -7.86 7.01
C PRO A 178 -3.87 -8.06 7.47
N ASP A 179 -4.85 -7.81 6.60
CA ASP A 179 -6.21 -8.27 6.88
C ASP A 179 -6.24 -9.81 6.88
N LEU A 180 -6.25 -10.41 8.07
CA LEU A 180 -6.27 -11.86 8.23
C LEU A 180 -7.60 -12.46 7.76
N GLY A 181 -8.67 -11.69 7.61
CA GLY A 181 -9.89 -12.16 6.95
C GLY A 181 -9.70 -12.49 5.46
N LYS A 182 -8.55 -12.14 4.87
CA LYS A 182 -8.25 -12.37 3.45
C LYS A 182 -7.36 -13.57 3.16
N ILE A 183 -6.69 -14.13 4.17
CA ILE A 183 -5.76 -15.24 3.94
C ILE A 183 -6.50 -16.58 3.80
N PRO A 184 -5.99 -17.55 3.01
CA PRO A 184 -6.61 -18.86 2.88
C PRO A 184 -6.81 -19.60 4.22
N GLU A 185 -5.89 -19.49 5.16
CA GLU A 185 -5.94 -20.12 6.49
C GLU A 185 -7.25 -19.77 7.24
N VAL A 186 -7.71 -18.53 7.09
CA VAL A 186 -8.95 -18.03 7.69
C VAL A 186 -10.16 -18.27 6.79
N THR A 187 -10.04 -17.94 5.50
CA THR A 187 -11.18 -18.03 4.55
C THR A 187 -11.63 -19.46 4.29
N THR A 188 -10.74 -20.44 4.46
CA THR A 188 -11.06 -21.87 4.38
C THR A 188 -11.47 -22.47 5.73
N GLY A 189 -11.33 -21.73 6.85
CA GLY A 189 -11.62 -22.23 8.20
C GLY A 189 -10.55 -23.17 8.78
N ALA A 190 -9.37 -23.22 8.18
CA ALA A 190 -8.24 -24.04 8.64
C ALA A 190 -7.71 -23.58 10.02
N VAL A 191 -7.70 -22.27 10.29
CA VAL A 191 -7.22 -21.71 11.57
C VAL A 191 -7.96 -22.26 12.80
N ILE A 192 -9.24 -22.64 12.65
CA ILE A 192 -10.06 -23.24 13.73
C ILE A 192 -10.18 -24.77 13.59
N GLY A 193 -9.45 -25.39 12.67
CA GLY A 193 -9.50 -26.83 12.38
C GLY A 193 -10.83 -27.31 11.80
N ALA A 194 -11.66 -26.42 11.24
CA ALA A 194 -12.96 -26.78 10.69
C ALA A 194 -12.92 -27.14 9.19
N ASP A 195 -11.90 -26.66 8.47
CA ASP A 195 -11.72 -26.83 7.02
C ASP A 195 -13.00 -26.50 6.21
N THR A 196 -13.79 -25.57 6.72
CA THR A 196 -15.04 -25.10 6.11
C THR A 196 -15.12 -23.57 6.17
N PRO A 197 -15.38 -22.88 5.04
CA PRO A 197 -15.51 -21.42 5.02
C PRO A 197 -16.57 -20.88 5.98
N SER A 198 -16.22 -19.85 6.74
CA SER A 198 -17.11 -19.19 7.70
C SER A 198 -17.06 -17.66 7.53
N PRO A 199 -18.14 -17.01 7.06
CA PRO A 199 -18.20 -15.55 6.96
C PRO A 199 -18.04 -14.84 8.32
N GLY A 200 -18.48 -15.49 9.41
CA GLY A 200 -18.31 -14.98 10.77
C GLY A 200 -16.84 -14.92 11.18
N LEU A 201 -16.10 -16.00 10.90
CA LEU A 201 -14.66 -16.07 11.17
C LEU A 201 -13.87 -15.06 10.35
N VAL A 202 -14.22 -14.89 9.07
CA VAL A 202 -13.61 -13.86 8.20
C VAL A 202 -13.84 -12.46 8.77
N THR A 203 -15.08 -12.15 9.19
CA THR A 203 -15.42 -10.84 9.77
C THR A 203 -14.66 -10.59 11.08
N GLU A 204 -14.53 -11.61 11.91
CA GLU A 204 -13.80 -11.55 13.18
C GLU A 204 -12.30 -11.34 12.97
N ALA A 205 -11.69 -12.07 12.04
CA ALA A 205 -10.27 -11.91 11.70
C ALA A 205 -9.95 -10.52 11.14
N THR A 206 -10.80 -10.00 10.23
CA THR A 206 -10.69 -8.62 9.74
C THR A 206 -10.81 -7.60 10.87
N TYR A 207 -11.77 -7.79 11.78
CA TYR A 207 -11.94 -6.91 12.94
C TYR A 207 -10.71 -6.90 13.86
N LEU A 208 -10.19 -8.07 14.22
CA LEU A 208 -9.01 -8.19 15.08
C LEU A 208 -7.78 -7.55 14.43
N SER A 209 -7.57 -7.77 13.13
CA SER A 209 -6.47 -7.16 12.36
C SER A 209 -6.56 -5.63 12.38
N ALA A 210 -7.76 -5.08 12.11
CA ALA A 210 -7.99 -3.63 12.14
C ALA A 210 -7.81 -3.04 13.55
N ALA A 211 -8.29 -3.73 14.59
CA ALA A 211 -8.15 -3.29 15.97
C ALA A 211 -6.69 -3.30 16.45
N TYR A 212 -5.92 -4.33 16.08
CA TYR A 212 -4.49 -4.41 16.34
C TYR A 212 -3.76 -3.23 15.69
N ASN A 213 -3.98 -3.03 14.39
CA ASN A 213 -3.31 -1.98 13.61
C ASN A 213 -3.65 -0.57 14.12
N ALA A 214 -4.90 -0.31 14.49
CA ALA A 214 -5.30 0.96 15.06
C ALA A 214 -4.61 1.24 16.41
N SER A 215 -4.55 0.24 17.30
CA SER A 215 -3.86 0.37 18.59
C SER A 215 -2.34 0.55 18.41
N LEU A 216 -1.73 -0.23 17.51
CA LEU A 216 -0.31 -0.13 17.17
C LEU A 216 0.05 1.27 16.65
N ALA A 217 -0.68 1.78 15.65
CA ALA A 217 -0.41 3.08 15.06
C ALA A 217 -0.47 4.22 16.10
N ASN A 218 -1.49 4.21 16.97
CA ASN A 218 -1.64 5.17 18.05
C ASN A 218 -0.46 5.15 19.03
N GLN A 219 0.02 3.95 19.38
CA GLN A 219 1.09 3.80 20.36
C GLN A 219 2.50 4.01 19.80
N LEU A 220 2.72 3.70 18.52
CA LEU A 220 3.97 4.02 17.82
C LEU A 220 4.09 5.53 17.61
N GLY A 221 2.99 6.22 17.29
CA GLY A 221 2.97 7.66 17.02
C GLY A 221 3.41 8.55 18.18
N VAL A 222 3.47 8.02 19.41
CA VAL A 222 3.94 8.74 20.61
C VAL A 222 5.39 8.41 21.00
N ILE A 223 6.07 7.51 20.29
CA ILE A 223 7.47 7.19 20.57
C ILE A 223 8.37 8.28 19.94
N GLY A 224 9.02 9.07 20.78
CA GLY A 224 10.04 10.03 20.34
C GLY A 224 11.45 9.42 20.24
N GLY A 225 12.36 10.14 19.60
CA GLY A 225 13.79 9.80 19.57
C GLY A 225 14.24 8.96 18.36
N ALA A 226 13.33 8.56 17.49
CA ALA A 226 13.57 7.91 16.21
C ALA A 226 12.49 8.31 15.18
N THR A 227 12.77 8.12 13.90
CA THR A 227 11.77 8.11 12.83
C THR A 227 11.17 6.71 12.75
N ILE A 228 9.87 6.61 13.02
CA ILE A 228 9.11 5.35 12.93
C ILE A 228 8.10 5.52 11.81
N GLN A 229 8.15 4.62 10.83
CA GLN A 229 7.23 4.60 9.70
C GLN A 229 6.53 3.25 9.63
N VAL A 230 5.28 3.24 9.16
CA VAL A 230 4.44 2.04 9.08
C VAL A 230 4.10 1.75 7.62
N VAL A 231 4.37 0.53 7.17
CA VAL A 231 3.85 -0.03 5.92
C VAL A 231 2.45 -0.59 6.21
N ASP A 232 1.45 -0.11 5.48
CA ASP A 232 0.07 -0.57 5.62
C ASP A 232 -0.18 -1.82 4.78
N LEU A 233 0.20 -2.96 5.34
CA LEU A 233 0.01 -4.29 4.76
C LEU A 233 -1.46 -4.70 4.69
N ALA A 234 -2.30 -4.24 5.64
CA ALA A 234 -3.75 -4.49 5.61
C ALA A 234 -4.40 -3.93 4.34
N THR A 235 -4.15 -2.66 4.03
CA THR A 235 -4.64 -2.07 2.78
C THR A 235 -3.97 -2.71 1.55
N LEU A 236 -2.70 -3.12 1.65
CA LEU A 236 -1.97 -3.72 0.54
C LEU A 236 -2.58 -5.06 0.09
N ILE A 237 -2.93 -5.96 1.03
CA ILE A 237 -3.55 -7.24 0.71
C ILE A 237 -4.96 -7.06 0.15
N ASP A 238 -5.74 -6.12 0.70
CA ASP A 238 -7.08 -5.79 0.19
C ASP A 238 -7.02 -5.34 -1.26
N ASN A 239 -6.08 -4.46 -1.59
CA ASN A 239 -5.89 -3.97 -2.95
C ASN A 239 -5.40 -5.06 -3.90
N ALA A 240 -4.51 -5.94 -3.45
CA ALA A 240 -4.02 -7.07 -4.25
C ALA A 240 -5.17 -8.01 -4.62
N ILE A 241 -6.12 -8.24 -3.73
CA ILE A 241 -7.31 -9.07 -3.99
C ILE A 241 -8.33 -8.35 -4.87
N ALA A 242 -8.58 -7.05 -4.60
CA ALA A 242 -9.55 -6.27 -5.36
C ALA A 242 -9.11 -6.00 -6.80
N THR A 243 -7.80 -5.84 -7.03
CA THR A 243 -7.22 -5.44 -8.33
C THR A 243 -5.99 -6.28 -8.70
N PRO A 244 -6.12 -7.61 -8.83
CA PRO A 244 -4.99 -8.53 -8.90
C PRO A 244 -4.04 -8.27 -10.09
N ALA A 245 -4.59 -7.87 -11.24
CA ALA A 245 -3.80 -7.57 -12.43
C ALA A 245 -2.78 -6.43 -12.21
N THR A 246 -3.07 -5.46 -11.33
CA THR A 246 -2.14 -4.37 -10.95
C THR A 246 -0.84 -4.88 -10.35
N TYR A 247 -0.91 -6.03 -9.70
CA TYR A 247 0.20 -6.67 -9.00
C TYR A 247 0.79 -7.83 -9.81
N GLY A 248 0.37 -8.00 -11.07
CA GLY A 248 0.78 -9.14 -11.91
C GLY A 248 0.14 -10.46 -11.49
N LEU A 249 -0.96 -10.42 -10.72
CA LEU A 249 -1.64 -11.58 -10.18
C LEU A 249 -2.84 -11.95 -11.05
N THR A 250 -3.05 -13.25 -11.23
CA THR A 250 -4.25 -13.85 -11.85
C THR A 250 -5.04 -14.70 -10.87
N ASN A 251 -4.44 -15.07 -9.73
CA ASN A 251 -5.07 -15.89 -8.69
C ASN A 251 -4.79 -15.28 -7.32
N VAL A 252 -5.85 -15.02 -6.54
CA VAL A 252 -5.76 -14.37 -5.22
C VAL A 252 -6.55 -15.10 -4.15
N THR A 253 -6.90 -16.37 -4.39
CA THR A 253 -7.75 -17.14 -3.49
C THR A 253 -7.16 -18.50 -3.17
N THR A 254 -6.69 -19.25 -4.18
CA THR A 254 -6.16 -20.60 -3.98
C THR A 254 -4.65 -20.55 -3.81
N PRO A 255 -4.06 -21.20 -2.79
CA PRO A 255 -2.62 -21.23 -2.63
C PRO A 255 -1.93 -22.07 -3.72
N VAL A 256 -0.68 -21.73 -4.03
CA VAL A 256 0.17 -22.49 -4.96
C VAL A 256 0.51 -23.88 -4.39
N TRP A 257 0.81 -23.94 -3.10
CA TRP A 257 1.10 -25.13 -2.32
C TRP A 257 -0.09 -25.42 -1.41
N SER A 258 -0.71 -26.59 -1.57
CA SER A 258 -1.88 -26.96 -0.77
C SER A 258 -1.55 -27.59 0.59
N GLY A 259 -0.29 -27.93 0.84
CA GLY A 259 0.15 -28.63 2.04
C GLY A 259 0.54 -27.70 3.18
N ASP A 260 1.07 -28.30 4.24
CA ASP A 260 1.67 -27.60 5.37
C ASP A 260 3.18 -27.35 5.14
N TYR A 261 3.81 -26.65 6.08
CA TYR A 261 5.25 -26.36 6.06
C TYR A 261 6.12 -27.46 6.70
N THR A 262 5.52 -28.48 7.33
CA THR A 262 6.23 -29.51 8.11
C THR A 262 6.44 -30.81 7.34
N SER A 263 5.81 -30.98 6.17
CA SER A 263 5.90 -32.18 5.35
C SER A 263 5.86 -31.89 3.86
N ALA A 264 6.88 -32.33 3.10
CA ALA A 264 6.85 -32.24 1.63
C ALA A 264 5.77 -33.13 0.97
N SER A 265 5.11 -34.00 1.75
CA SER A 265 4.06 -34.92 1.27
C SER A 265 2.66 -34.55 1.77
N SER A 266 2.50 -33.43 2.48
CA SER A 266 1.19 -32.98 3.00
C SER A 266 0.29 -32.35 1.94
N GLY A 267 0.80 -32.08 0.74
CA GLY A 267 0.01 -31.47 -0.32
C GLY A 267 0.63 -31.59 -1.71
N THR A 268 0.13 -30.75 -2.62
CA THR A 268 0.57 -30.68 -4.02
C THR A 268 0.78 -29.24 -4.45
N LEU A 269 1.75 -29.04 -5.35
CA LEU A 269 1.89 -27.78 -6.08
C LEU A 269 0.88 -27.73 -7.22
N THR A 270 0.22 -26.59 -7.41
CA THR A 270 -0.61 -26.33 -8.60
C THR A 270 0.23 -26.32 -9.88
N THR A 271 1.51 -25.92 -9.78
CA THR A 271 2.50 -25.91 -10.85
C THR A 271 3.92 -25.89 -10.29
N SER A 272 4.88 -26.50 -10.99
CA SER A 272 6.31 -26.40 -10.67
C SER A 272 7.01 -25.23 -11.37
N ASP A 273 6.33 -24.52 -12.27
CA ASP A 273 6.88 -23.36 -12.98
C ASP A 273 6.79 -22.10 -12.12
N LEU A 274 7.93 -21.55 -11.69
CA LEU A 274 8.01 -20.38 -10.80
C LEU A 274 7.32 -19.15 -11.39
N ALA A 275 7.41 -18.93 -12.71
CA ALA A 275 6.77 -17.78 -13.36
C ALA A 275 5.23 -17.86 -13.27
N THR A 276 4.67 -19.07 -13.32
CA THR A 276 3.24 -19.31 -13.09
C THR A 276 2.88 -19.23 -11.60
N GLN A 277 3.73 -19.73 -10.69
CA GLN A 277 3.51 -19.56 -9.25
C GLN A 277 3.43 -18.08 -8.87
N ASN A 278 4.30 -17.24 -9.45
CA ASN A 278 4.36 -15.80 -9.22
C ASN A 278 3.17 -15.01 -9.81
N GLN A 279 2.20 -15.67 -10.45
CA GLN A 279 0.91 -15.08 -10.79
C GLN A 279 -0.16 -15.32 -9.70
N SER A 280 0.19 -15.97 -8.60
CA SER A 280 -0.69 -16.18 -7.45
C SER A 280 -0.28 -15.31 -6.26
N LEU A 281 -1.24 -14.81 -5.48
CA LEU A 281 -0.96 -14.03 -4.27
C LEU A 281 -0.36 -14.91 -3.17
N PHE A 282 -0.98 -16.06 -2.93
CA PHE A 282 -0.66 -16.95 -1.82
C PHE A 282 0.21 -18.11 -2.27
N PHE A 283 1.37 -18.28 -1.62
CA PHE A 283 2.21 -19.43 -1.82
C PHE A 283 1.62 -20.64 -1.10
N ASP A 284 1.36 -20.55 0.20
CA ASP A 284 0.64 -21.55 0.98
C ASP A 284 -0.62 -20.91 1.60
N HIS A 285 -1.21 -21.54 2.61
CA HIS A 285 -2.46 -21.04 3.20
C HIS A 285 -2.31 -19.71 3.96
N LEU A 286 -1.10 -19.28 4.25
CA LEU A 286 -0.82 -18.08 5.06
C LEU A 286 0.06 -17.07 4.32
N HIS A 287 1.10 -17.54 3.64
CA HIS A 287 2.21 -16.72 3.19
C HIS A 287 2.09 -16.28 1.73
N PRO A 288 2.53 -15.07 1.39
CA PRO A 288 2.53 -14.60 0.02
C PRO A 288 3.60 -15.31 -0.84
N THR A 289 3.38 -15.35 -2.15
CA THR A 289 4.41 -15.69 -3.14
C THR A 289 5.50 -14.61 -3.20
N GLU A 290 6.57 -14.88 -3.94
CA GLU A 290 7.64 -13.91 -4.23
C GLU A 290 7.11 -12.60 -4.82
N THR A 291 6.02 -12.66 -5.61
CA THR A 291 5.35 -11.47 -6.12
C THR A 291 4.78 -10.62 -4.98
N GLY A 292 4.07 -11.23 -4.04
CA GLY A 292 3.59 -10.53 -2.84
C GLY A 292 4.74 -9.99 -1.98
N GLN A 293 5.80 -10.78 -1.76
CA GLN A 293 7.00 -10.33 -1.05
C GLN A 293 7.68 -9.12 -1.72
N THR A 294 7.70 -9.09 -3.05
CA THR A 294 8.25 -7.97 -3.84
C THR A 294 7.40 -6.71 -3.69
N VAL A 295 6.07 -6.85 -3.71
CA VAL A 295 5.12 -5.73 -3.54
C VAL A 295 5.25 -5.12 -2.13
N MET A 296 5.40 -5.95 -1.10
CA MET A 296 5.67 -5.48 0.28
C MET A 296 6.97 -4.68 0.36
N MET A 297 8.04 -5.16 -0.30
CA MET A 297 9.32 -4.45 -0.38
C MET A 297 9.19 -3.11 -1.13
N GLN A 298 8.44 -3.05 -2.23
CA GLN A 298 8.21 -1.82 -2.98
C GLN A 298 7.49 -0.76 -2.13
N ALA A 299 6.45 -1.17 -1.38
CA ALA A 299 5.76 -0.28 -0.45
C ALA A 299 6.72 0.26 0.64
N ALA A 300 7.58 -0.61 1.19
CA ALA A 300 8.62 -0.20 2.13
C ALA A 300 9.60 0.82 1.53
N GLN A 301 10.09 0.59 0.30
CA GLN A 301 11.02 1.52 -0.35
C GLN A 301 10.41 2.90 -0.63
N GLN A 302 9.13 2.96 -1.00
CA GLN A 302 8.43 4.22 -1.24
C GLN A 302 8.44 5.09 0.03
N ILE A 303 8.11 4.49 1.17
CA ILE A 303 8.14 5.14 2.48
C ILE A 303 9.55 5.62 2.85
N LEU A 304 10.57 4.75 2.72
CA LEU A 304 11.93 5.06 3.15
C LEU A 304 12.61 6.16 2.32
N ASN A 305 12.20 6.36 1.07
CA ASN A 305 12.74 7.43 0.23
C ASN A 305 12.26 8.83 0.63
N GLY A 306 11.46 8.97 1.69
CA GLY A 306 11.03 10.26 2.25
C GLY A 306 10.09 11.03 1.33
N ILE A 307 9.53 10.34 0.35
CA ILE A 307 8.51 10.87 -0.53
C ILE A 307 7.21 10.21 -0.08
N ALA A 308 6.40 10.89 0.73
CA ALA A 308 4.97 10.58 0.74
C ALA A 308 4.48 10.99 -0.65
N PRO A 309 4.29 10.04 -1.56
CA PRO A 309 4.15 10.37 -2.97
C PRO A 309 2.80 11.08 -3.20
N LEU A 310 1.90 10.96 -2.21
CA LEU A 310 0.60 11.56 -2.06
C LEU A 310 0.36 11.97 -0.60
N THR A 311 -0.25 13.12 -0.38
CA THR A 311 -0.87 13.50 0.89
C THR A 311 -2.33 13.85 0.65
N VAL A 312 -3.23 13.28 1.45
CA VAL A 312 -4.67 13.53 1.36
C VAL A 312 -5.18 14.00 2.72
N SER A 313 -5.91 15.12 2.73
CA SER A 313 -6.66 15.58 3.90
C SER A 313 -8.13 15.64 3.53
N ASP A 314 -8.96 15.01 4.35
CA ASP A 314 -10.41 15.19 4.29
C ASP A 314 -10.76 16.47 5.06
N THR A 315 -11.23 17.47 4.33
CA THR A 315 -11.60 18.77 4.87
C THR A 315 -13.05 18.80 5.37
N THR A 316 -13.89 17.82 5.01
CA THR A 316 -15.20 17.61 5.64
C THR A 316 -15.01 17.23 7.10
N THR A 317 -14.12 16.28 7.38
CA THR A 317 -13.87 15.75 8.74
C THR A 317 -12.68 16.42 9.45
N SER A 318 -11.89 17.23 8.73
CA SER A 318 -10.65 17.83 9.23
C SER A 318 -9.62 16.79 9.70
N GLN A 319 -9.54 15.65 9.01
CA GLN A 319 -8.62 14.56 9.33
C GLN A 319 -7.70 14.22 8.15
N PRO A 320 -6.47 13.74 8.42
CA PRO A 320 -5.65 13.13 7.38
C PRO A 320 -6.28 11.83 6.89
N VAL A 321 -6.17 11.56 5.59
CA VAL A 321 -6.51 10.28 4.98
C VAL A 321 -5.21 9.54 4.70
N LEU A 322 -5.09 8.31 5.22
CA LEU A 322 -3.95 7.46 4.90
C LEU A 322 -4.10 6.95 3.46
N ALA A 323 -3.35 7.55 2.53
CA ALA A 323 -3.36 7.19 1.12
C ALA A 323 -1.94 7.18 0.57
N ALA A 324 -1.45 6.01 0.14
CA ALA A 324 -0.12 5.85 -0.45
C ALA A 324 -0.10 6.03 -1.98
N GLY A 325 -1.28 6.11 -2.61
CA GLY A 325 -1.44 5.89 -4.04
C GLY A 325 -1.21 4.44 -4.45
N LEU A 326 -1.64 4.09 -5.65
CA LEU A 326 -1.53 2.77 -6.27
C LEU A 326 -0.73 2.88 -7.56
N PRO A 327 -0.06 1.85 -8.08
CA PRO A 327 0.46 1.86 -9.44
C PRO A 327 -0.65 2.15 -10.47
N TYR A 328 -0.38 3.00 -11.46
CA TYR A 328 -1.35 3.28 -12.52
C TYR A 328 -1.51 2.09 -13.48
N ILE A 329 -2.74 1.70 -13.77
CA ILE A 329 -3.07 0.55 -14.65
C ILE A 329 -4.03 0.88 -15.80
N GLY A 330 -4.28 2.17 -16.03
CA GLY A 330 -5.16 2.60 -17.10
C GLY A 330 -4.45 2.69 -18.47
N PRO A 331 -5.18 3.12 -19.51
CA PRO A 331 -4.67 3.15 -20.88
C PRO A 331 -3.69 4.30 -21.18
N VAL A 332 -3.53 5.25 -20.26
CA VAL A 332 -2.68 6.44 -20.49
C VAL A 332 -1.22 6.09 -20.23
N ALA A 333 -0.45 5.93 -21.30
CA ALA A 333 0.98 5.64 -21.21
C ALA A 333 1.75 6.75 -20.45
N GLY A 334 2.76 6.35 -19.71
CA GLY A 334 3.67 7.27 -18.99
C GLY A 334 3.25 7.59 -17.56
N LEU A 335 1.99 7.34 -17.18
CA LEU A 335 1.55 7.40 -15.80
C LEU A 335 2.13 6.24 -14.98
N GLN A 336 2.46 6.53 -13.73
CA GLN A 336 3.15 5.62 -12.81
C GLN A 336 2.29 5.29 -11.60
N GLN A 337 1.56 6.27 -11.08
CA GLN A 337 0.77 6.15 -9.86
C GLN A 337 -0.65 6.66 -10.09
N GLN A 338 -1.59 6.22 -9.25
CA GLN A 338 -2.98 6.63 -9.26
C GLN A 338 -3.54 6.79 -7.85
N TYR A 339 -4.43 7.75 -7.67
CA TYR A 339 -5.30 7.88 -6.50
C TYR A 339 -6.74 7.93 -6.99
N LEU A 340 -7.59 7.05 -6.47
CA LEU A 340 -8.99 6.94 -6.88
C LEU A 340 -9.88 7.11 -5.64
N ASN A 341 -10.58 8.23 -5.55
CA ASN A 341 -11.65 8.43 -4.59
C ASN A 341 -13.00 8.51 -5.32
N THR A 342 -13.99 7.78 -4.79
CA THR A 342 -15.39 7.86 -5.26
C THR A 342 -16.34 8.34 -4.17
N GLY A 343 -15.79 8.80 -3.04
CA GLY A 343 -16.57 9.38 -1.94
C GLY A 343 -17.09 10.78 -2.26
N SER A 344 -17.89 11.32 -1.34
CA SER A 344 -18.52 12.63 -1.45
C SER A 344 -17.90 13.70 -0.54
N ASP A 345 -16.85 13.35 0.20
CA ASP A 345 -16.16 14.29 1.08
C ASP A 345 -15.28 15.25 0.30
N ASN A 346 -15.03 16.43 0.88
CA ASN A 346 -14.18 17.45 0.29
C ASN A 346 -12.71 17.14 0.60
N LEU A 347 -11.90 16.87 -0.41
CA LEU A 347 -10.52 16.48 -0.25
C LEU A 347 -9.54 17.60 -0.63
N ASN A 348 -8.42 17.65 0.09
CA ASN A 348 -7.21 18.33 -0.35
C ASN A 348 -6.15 17.26 -0.65
N VAL A 349 -5.83 17.08 -1.93
CA VAL A 349 -4.91 16.08 -2.46
C VAL A 349 -3.67 16.77 -3.00
N THR A 350 -2.49 16.38 -2.54
CA THR A 350 -1.21 16.84 -3.08
C THR A 350 -0.33 15.65 -3.43
N ALA A 351 0.09 15.56 -4.69
CA ALA A 351 1.07 14.58 -5.14
C ALA A 351 2.44 15.24 -5.37
N THR A 352 3.46 14.72 -4.70
CA THR A 352 4.82 15.30 -4.71
C THR A 352 5.76 14.61 -5.70
N THR A 353 5.31 13.52 -6.31
CA THR A 353 6.04 12.74 -7.34
C THR A 353 5.43 12.94 -8.71
N PRO A 354 6.16 12.61 -9.80
CA PRO A 354 5.63 12.77 -11.13
C PRO A 354 4.66 11.65 -11.55
N ASN A 355 3.92 11.94 -12.62
CA ASN A 355 3.18 10.96 -13.43
C ASN A 355 1.98 10.29 -12.73
N TRP A 356 1.07 11.11 -12.19
CA TRP A 356 -0.11 10.66 -11.46
C TRP A 356 -1.39 10.67 -12.28
N PHE A 357 -2.26 9.70 -12.04
CA PHE A 357 -3.69 9.79 -12.28
C PHE A 357 -4.42 10.08 -10.96
N ILE A 358 -5.19 11.16 -10.85
CA ILE A 358 -5.91 11.48 -9.61
C ILE A 358 -7.39 11.66 -9.93
N LEU A 359 -8.26 10.85 -9.33
CA LEU A 359 -9.71 11.05 -9.27
C LEU A 359 -10.10 11.42 -7.85
N ALA A 360 -10.66 12.63 -7.66
CA ALA A 360 -10.90 13.18 -6.32
C ALA A 360 -12.28 12.91 -5.72
N GLY A 361 -13.29 12.53 -6.52
CA GLY A 361 -14.61 12.11 -6.04
C GLY A 361 -15.74 13.06 -6.46
N SER A 362 -16.79 13.17 -5.65
CA SER A 362 -17.91 14.07 -5.91
C SER A 362 -17.98 15.27 -4.95
N GLY A 363 -16.91 15.50 -4.19
CA GLY A 363 -16.81 16.57 -3.21
C GLY A 363 -16.52 17.92 -3.84
N GLN A 364 -16.09 18.86 -3.01
CA GLN A 364 -15.45 20.10 -3.46
C GLN A 364 -13.95 19.94 -3.22
N ASP A 365 -13.25 19.48 -4.26
CA ASP A 365 -11.89 18.97 -4.09
C ASP A 365 -10.82 19.95 -4.56
N ALA A 366 -9.69 19.97 -3.88
CA ALA A 366 -8.48 20.63 -4.31
C ALA A 366 -7.41 19.58 -4.63
N VAL A 367 -6.87 19.62 -5.84
CA VAL A 367 -5.82 18.69 -6.29
C VAL A 367 -4.62 19.49 -6.79
N SER A 368 -3.42 19.12 -6.34
CA SER A 368 -2.16 19.72 -6.78
C SER A 368 -1.12 18.64 -7.07
N VAL A 369 -0.43 18.75 -8.20
CA VAL A 369 0.67 17.84 -8.59
C VAL A 369 1.97 18.60 -8.79
N ALA A 370 3.11 17.94 -8.57
CA ALA A 370 4.41 18.61 -8.60
C ALA A 370 5.07 18.66 -10.00
N SER A 371 5.17 17.53 -10.70
CA SER A 371 5.92 17.42 -11.96
C SER A 371 5.46 16.26 -12.84
N GLY A 372 6.01 16.11 -14.05
CA GLY A 372 5.76 14.96 -14.93
C GLY A 372 4.57 15.15 -15.86
N ALA A 373 4.05 14.05 -16.37
CA ALA A 373 2.83 14.06 -17.15
C ALA A 373 1.67 13.53 -16.30
N ASN A 374 0.79 14.40 -15.80
CA ASN A 374 -0.27 13.99 -14.88
C ASN A 374 -1.66 14.05 -15.52
N VAL A 375 -2.61 13.31 -14.96
CA VAL A 375 -4.03 13.37 -15.28
C VAL A 375 -4.82 13.67 -14.01
N LEU A 376 -5.48 14.82 -13.97
CA LEU A 376 -6.23 15.30 -12.81
C LEU A 376 -7.72 15.33 -13.16
N ASP A 377 -8.49 14.48 -12.50
CA ASP A 377 -9.93 14.39 -12.59
C ASP A 377 -10.53 14.79 -11.23
N GLY A 378 -11.16 15.97 -11.20
CA GLY A 378 -11.85 16.42 -10.00
C GLY A 378 -13.13 15.62 -9.71
N GLY A 379 -13.63 14.86 -10.69
CA GLY A 379 -14.95 14.26 -10.64
C GLY A 379 -16.07 15.29 -10.65
N ALA A 380 -17.12 15.06 -9.87
CA ALA A 380 -18.27 15.97 -9.79
C ALA A 380 -18.00 17.13 -8.82
N GLY A 381 -18.95 18.06 -8.71
CA GLY A 381 -18.87 19.15 -7.73
C GLY A 381 -17.98 20.32 -8.18
N SER A 382 -17.41 21.04 -7.20
CA SER A 382 -16.63 22.26 -7.44
C SER A 382 -15.16 22.02 -7.11
N ASN A 383 -14.32 21.91 -8.13
CA ASN A 383 -12.95 21.45 -8.02
C ASN A 383 -11.92 22.53 -8.35
N PHE A 384 -10.79 22.47 -7.67
CA PHE A 384 -9.63 23.33 -7.90
C PHE A 384 -8.42 22.47 -8.25
N LEU A 385 -8.06 22.41 -9.53
CA LEU A 385 -7.03 21.52 -10.06
C LEU A 385 -5.80 22.34 -10.47
N THR A 386 -4.66 22.07 -9.86
CA THR A 386 -3.40 22.78 -10.12
C THR A 386 -2.39 21.85 -10.79
N GLY A 387 -2.00 22.22 -12.01
CA GLY A 387 -0.94 21.54 -12.77
C GLY A 387 0.45 21.74 -12.15
N GLY A 388 1.36 20.83 -12.46
CA GLY A 388 2.75 20.85 -12.03
C GLY A 388 3.66 21.40 -13.13
N THR A 389 4.90 20.95 -13.14
CA THR A 389 5.79 21.10 -14.30
C THR A 389 5.66 19.91 -15.23
N GLY A 390 5.75 20.08 -16.54
CA GLY A 390 5.62 18.98 -17.50
C GLY A 390 4.37 19.11 -18.35
N THR A 391 3.67 18.02 -18.62
CA THR A 391 2.49 18.01 -19.52
C THR A 391 1.31 17.38 -18.82
N ASP A 392 0.40 18.22 -18.35
CA ASP A 392 -0.75 17.80 -17.56
C ASP A 392 -2.02 17.74 -18.40
N THR A 393 -2.92 16.84 -18.02
CA THR A 393 -4.26 16.71 -18.59
C THR A 393 -5.30 16.83 -17.48
N PHE A 394 -6.31 17.68 -17.67
CA PHE A 394 -7.38 17.91 -16.71
C PHE A 394 -8.69 17.39 -17.27
N PHE A 395 -9.47 16.67 -16.46
CA PHE A 395 -10.77 16.15 -16.85
C PHE A 395 -11.91 16.87 -16.14
N LEU A 396 -12.98 17.09 -16.90
CA LEU A 396 -14.30 17.45 -16.42
C LEU A 396 -15.31 16.55 -17.15
N ASP A 397 -16.17 15.86 -16.42
CA ASP A 397 -17.08 14.86 -17.00
C ASP A 397 -18.55 15.27 -16.93
N ASP A 398 -19.15 15.50 -18.10
CA ASP A 398 -20.57 15.82 -18.29
C ASP A 398 -21.35 14.67 -18.98
N ARG A 399 -20.83 13.44 -18.98
CA ARG A 399 -21.53 12.28 -19.58
C ARG A 399 -22.75 11.85 -18.76
N ALA A 400 -22.72 12.03 -17.45
CA ALA A 400 -23.83 11.70 -16.54
C ALA A 400 -23.91 12.67 -15.33
N PRO A 401 -24.06 13.98 -15.55
CA PRO A 401 -24.03 14.97 -14.48
C PRO A 401 -25.25 14.84 -13.57
N ALA A 402 -25.03 14.66 -12.27
CA ALA A 402 -26.09 14.68 -11.25
C ALA A 402 -26.39 16.11 -10.74
N ALA A 403 -25.41 17.01 -10.86
CA ALA A 403 -25.47 18.40 -10.41
C ALA A 403 -24.53 19.25 -11.28
N VAL A 404 -24.55 20.57 -11.04
CA VAL A 404 -23.59 21.49 -11.67
C VAL A 404 -22.18 21.07 -11.30
N THR A 405 -21.31 21.00 -12.31
CA THR A 405 -19.87 20.74 -12.10
C THR A 405 -19.10 22.00 -12.46
N TRP A 406 -18.19 22.43 -11.58
CA TRP A 406 -17.31 23.56 -11.82
C TRP A 406 -15.87 23.16 -11.54
N SER A 407 -14.99 23.14 -12.54
CA SER A 407 -13.55 23.02 -12.30
C SER A 407 -12.82 24.33 -12.58
N THR A 408 -11.98 24.76 -11.64
CA THR A 408 -10.98 25.81 -11.85
C THR A 408 -9.64 25.15 -12.10
N ILE A 409 -9.07 25.39 -13.27
CA ILE A 409 -7.73 24.93 -13.64
C ILE A 409 -6.75 26.07 -13.41
N ASN A 410 -5.81 25.81 -12.50
CA ASN A 410 -4.69 26.68 -12.20
C ASN A 410 -3.40 26.08 -12.76
N ASN A 411 -2.49 26.94 -13.19
CA ASN A 411 -1.21 26.53 -13.78
C ASN A 411 -1.36 25.61 -15.02
N LEU A 412 -2.19 26.02 -15.98
CA LEU A 412 -2.29 25.37 -17.29
C LEU A 412 -1.10 25.83 -18.16
N ASN A 413 -0.07 24.99 -18.25
CA ASN A 413 1.18 25.26 -18.95
C ASN A 413 1.08 24.97 -20.46
N ALA A 414 2.12 25.38 -21.18
CA ALA A 414 2.29 24.98 -22.57
C ALA A 414 2.32 23.45 -22.70
N ALA A 415 1.61 22.93 -23.70
CA ALA A 415 1.34 21.52 -23.99
C ALA A 415 0.27 20.83 -23.12
N ASP A 416 -0.25 21.49 -22.08
CA ASP A 416 -1.30 20.93 -21.25
C ASP A 416 -2.64 20.87 -22.00
N ASN A 417 -3.52 19.98 -21.52
CA ASN A 417 -4.82 19.73 -22.13
C ASN A 417 -5.93 19.75 -21.08
N VAL A 418 -7.09 20.29 -21.44
CA VAL A 418 -8.32 20.14 -20.66
C VAL A 418 -9.33 19.39 -21.53
N THR A 419 -9.80 18.23 -21.07
CA THR A 419 -10.78 17.42 -21.78
C THR A 419 -12.11 17.43 -21.03
N LEU A 420 -13.14 17.93 -21.71
CA LEU A 420 -14.50 17.98 -21.21
C LEU A 420 -15.29 16.86 -21.89
N TRP A 421 -15.59 15.81 -21.13
CA TRP A 421 -16.29 14.63 -21.63
C TRP A 421 -17.79 14.88 -21.73
N GLY A 422 -18.44 14.40 -22.80
CA GLY A 422 -19.88 14.53 -23.01
C GLY A 422 -20.34 15.85 -23.62
N ILE A 423 -19.44 16.84 -23.74
CA ILE A 423 -19.75 18.15 -24.33
C ILE A 423 -19.52 18.12 -25.84
N THR A 424 -20.54 18.51 -26.60
CA THR A 424 -20.50 18.62 -28.07
C THR A 424 -21.01 19.98 -28.52
N GLN A 425 -20.56 20.44 -29.69
CA GLN A 425 -21.05 21.69 -30.28
C GLN A 425 -22.52 21.58 -30.75
N ALA A 426 -23.02 20.36 -30.97
CA ALA A 426 -24.40 20.13 -31.41
C ALA A 426 -25.40 20.24 -30.25
N ASP A 427 -25.02 19.76 -29.07
CA ASP A 427 -25.93 19.58 -27.95
C ASP A 427 -25.82 20.69 -26.88
N PHE A 428 -24.74 21.48 -26.91
CA PHE A 428 -24.45 22.52 -25.92
C PHE A 428 -24.33 23.92 -26.52
N SER A 429 -24.88 24.89 -25.81
CA SER A 429 -24.54 26.30 -25.95
C SER A 429 -23.32 26.63 -25.10
N LEU A 430 -22.26 27.14 -25.73
CA LEU A 430 -20.98 27.42 -25.09
C LEU A 430 -20.79 28.93 -24.92
N ASN A 431 -20.79 29.40 -23.66
CA ASN A 431 -20.64 30.81 -23.33
C ASN A 431 -19.28 31.06 -22.67
N TRP A 432 -18.48 31.95 -23.24
CA TRP A 432 -17.16 32.31 -22.73
C TRP A 432 -17.19 33.69 -22.06
N LEU A 433 -16.63 33.82 -20.86
CA LEU A 433 -16.53 35.06 -20.12
C LEU A 433 -15.09 35.31 -19.64
N ASN A 434 -14.62 36.54 -19.78
CA ASN A 434 -13.32 36.95 -19.23
C ASN A 434 -13.43 37.34 -17.76
N SER A 435 -12.35 37.10 -17.02
CA SER A 435 -12.15 37.59 -15.65
C SER A 435 -13.17 37.07 -14.63
N ALA A 436 -13.76 35.89 -14.88
CA ALA A 436 -14.59 35.17 -13.92
C ALA A 436 -13.75 34.15 -13.13
N GLY A 437 -14.32 33.58 -12.06
CA GLY A 437 -13.64 32.63 -11.15
C GLY A 437 -13.38 33.19 -9.76
N ALA A 438 -12.65 32.41 -8.95
CA ALA A 438 -12.31 32.78 -7.56
C ALA A 438 -11.30 33.94 -7.50
N ALA A 439 -11.36 34.73 -6.43
CA ALA A 439 -10.41 35.82 -6.20
C ALA A 439 -8.96 35.31 -6.18
N GLY A 440 -8.08 35.94 -6.96
CA GLY A 440 -6.69 35.50 -7.14
C GLY A 440 -6.47 34.46 -8.25
N TYR A 441 -7.55 33.84 -8.75
CA TYR A 441 -7.51 32.81 -9.79
C TYR A 441 -8.58 33.05 -10.87
N THR A 442 -8.81 34.32 -11.20
CA THR A 442 -9.75 34.68 -12.26
C THR A 442 -9.15 34.41 -13.65
N GLY A 443 -10.00 34.17 -14.64
CA GLY A 443 -9.55 33.90 -16.00
C GLY A 443 -10.69 33.71 -16.99
N LEU A 444 -10.43 32.89 -18.01
CA LEU A 444 -11.38 32.58 -19.06
C LEU A 444 -12.32 31.48 -18.56
N THR A 445 -13.60 31.79 -18.40
CA THR A 445 -14.60 30.83 -17.93
C THR A 445 -15.54 30.43 -19.06
N LEU A 446 -15.65 29.12 -19.29
CA LEU A 446 -16.68 28.50 -20.11
C LEU A 446 -17.87 28.09 -19.23
N THR A 447 -19.07 28.43 -19.68
CA THR A 447 -20.33 27.85 -19.21
C THR A 447 -20.98 27.09 -20.36
N ALA A 448 -21.02 25.77 -20.28
CA ALA A 448 -21.68 24.90 -21.24
C ALA A 448 -23.07 24.53 -20.74
N VAL A 449 -24.09 24.85 -21.54
CA VAL A 449 -25.51 24.69 -21.19
C VAL A 449 -26.22 23.82 -22.22
N ALA A 450 -26.89 22.78 -21.75
CA ALA A 450 -27.76 21.93 -22.57
C ALA A 450 -29.15 21.81 -21.93
N ALA A 451 -30.19 21.65 -22.76
CA ALA A 451 -31.56 21.57 -22.27
C ALA A 451 -31.76 20.33 -21.39
N GLY A 452 -32.27 20.53 -20.16
CA GLY A 452 -32.57 19.45 -19.22
C GLY A 452 -31.34 18.82 -18.55
N LYS A 453 -30.14 19.41 -18.70
CA LYS A 453 -28.91 18.99 -18.01
C LYS A 453 -28.43 20.08 -17.05
N PRO A 454 -27.76 19.72 -15.94
CA PRO A 454 -26.96 20.66 -15.16
C PRO A 454 -25.90 21.36 -16.03
N GLU A 455 -25.44 22.54 -15.59
CA GLU A 455 -24.36 23.26 -16.28
C GLU A 455 -22.99 22.64 -15.98
N ALA A 456 -22.13 22.64 -17.00
CA ALA A 456 -20.71 22.33 -16.86
C ALA A 456 -19.91 23.64 -16.99
N ILE A 457 -19.13 23.97 -15.95
CA ILE A 457 -18.40 25.22 -15.83
C ILE A 457 -16.90 24.93 -15.72
N LEU A 458 -16.10 25.63 -16.51
CA LEU A 458 -14.65 25.51 -16.52
C LEU A 458 -14.02 26.90 -16.44
N THR A 459 -13.19 27.17 -15.45
CA THR A 459 -12.37 28.38 -15.37
C THR A 459 -10.91 28.05 -15.66
N LEU A 460 -10.31 28.71 -16.64
CA LEU A 460 -8.88 28.66 -16.94
C LEU A 460 -8.21 29.91 -16.37
N ALA A 461 -7.63 29.79 -15.17
CA ALA A 461 -7.05 30.93 -14.45
C ALA A 461 -5.91 31.58 -15.26
N GLY A 462 -5.91 32.91 -15.34
CA GLY A 462 -4.88 33.67 -16.06
C GLY A 462 -5.07 33.75 -17.60
N PHE A 463 -6.08 33.09 -18.16
CA PHE A 463 -6.40 33.17 -19.59
C PHE A 463 -7.56 34.14 -19.88
N SER A 464 -7.73 34.47 -21.16
CA SER A 464 -8.81 35.31 -21.69
C SER A 464 -9.24 34.84 -23.09
N GLN A 465 -10.35 35.37 -23.60
CA GLN A 465 -10.79 35.12 -24.98
C GLN A 465 -9.76 35.52 -26.04
N ALA A 466 -8.84 36.45 -25.72
CA ALA A 466 -7.76 36.80 -26.64
C ALA A 466 -6.82 35.63 -26.91
N ASP A 467 -6.68 34.71 -25.94
CA ASP A 467 -5.83 33.53 -26.06
C ASP A 467 -6.41 32.48 -27.01
N LEU A 468 -7.74 32.44 -27.18
CA LEU A 468 -8.39 31.66 -28.24
C LEU A 468 -8.10 32.25 -29.63
N GLY A 469 -8.04 33.58 -29.73
CA GLY A 469 -7.85 34.29 -31.00
C GLY A 469 -6.40 34.31 -31.50
N ASN A 470 -5.43 34.26 -30.59
CA ASN A 470 -3.99 34.28 -30.93
C ASN A 470 -3.36 32.88 -30.99
N GLY A 471 -4.11 31.83 -30.68
CA GLY A 471 -3.68 30.43 -30.75
C GLY A 471 -3.02 29.89 -29.48
N ARG A 472 -2.86 30.69 -28.42
CA ARG A 472 -2.37 30.20 -27.10
C ARG A 472 -3.32 29.17 -26.48
N LEU A 473 -4.61 29.25 -26.79
CA LEU A 473 -5.58 28.21 -26.53
C LEU A 473 -6.21 27.79 -27.84
N THR A 474 -6.35 26.49 -28.06
CA THR A 474 -7.09 25.93 -29.20
C THR A 474 -8.18 25.00 -28.70
N VAL A 475 -9.32 24.99 -29.41
CA VAL A 475 -10.46 24.13 -29.09
C VAL A 475 -10.64 23.12 -30.22
N ALA A 476 -10.71 21.85 -29.85
CA ALA A 476 -11.01 20.75 -30.75
C ALA A 476 -12.15 19.90 -30.19
N TYR A 477 -12.81 19.15 -31.06
CA TYR A 477 -13.84 18.18 -30.68
C TYR A 477 -13.48 16.82 -31.23
N GLY A 478 -13.84 15.77 -30.51
CA GLY A 478 -13.54 14.41 -30.91
C GLY A 478 -14.50 13.39 -30.32
N THR A 479 -14.23 12.14 -30.64
CA THR A 479 -14.90 10.98 -30.05
C THR A 479 -13.82 9.99 -29.66
N ASP A 480 -13.83 9.58 -28.41
CA ASP A 480 -12.91 8.55 -27.93
C ASP A 480 -13.24 7.23 -28.60
N ALA A 481 -12.25 6.61 -29.23
CA ALA A 481 -12.43 5.41 -30.02
C ALA A 481 -12.78 4.18 -29.17
N ALA A 482 -12.37 4.17 -27.89
CA ALA A 482 -12.60 3.05 -26.99
C ALA A 482 -14.03 3.07 -26.40
N SER A 483 -14.45 4.22 -25.87
CA SER A 483 -15.75 4.37 -25.20
C SER A 483 -16.87 4.86 -26.11
N GLY A 484 -16.54 5.43 -27.27
CA GLY A 484 -17.51 6.15 -28.11
C GLY A 484 -17.95 7.49 -27.52
N SER A 485 -17.34 7.94 -26.42
CA SER A 485 -17.71 9.18 -25.75
C SER A 485 -17.26 10.39 -26.58
N ALA A 486 -18.17 11.31 -26.86
CA ALA A 486 -17.79 12.61 -27.42
C ALA A 486 -17.06 13.45 -26.37
N TYR A 487 -16.15 14.30 -26.81
CA TYR A 487 -15.45 15.24 -25.94
C TYR A 487 -15.12 16.54 -26.66
N MET A 488 -14.98 17.59 -25.86
CA MET A 488 -14.34 18.86 -26.23
C MET A 488 -12.96 18.87 -25.57
N ASN A 489 -11.93 19.24 -26.32
CA ASN A 489 -10.56 19.37 -25.82
C ASN A 489 -10.08 20.81 -26.01
N ILE A 490 -9.45 21.35 -24.97
CA ILE A 490 -8.78 22.64 -24.99
C ILE A 490 -7.29 22.37 -24.80
N HIS A 491 -6.48 22.79 -25.77
CA HIS A 491 -5.04 22.64 -25.72
C HIS A 491 -4.35 23.99 -25.54
N ALA A 492 -3.42 24.08 -24.60
CA ALA A 492 -2.60 25.26 -24.37
C ALA A 492 -1.33 25.20 -25.23
N ALA A 493 -1.29 25.99 -26.30
CA ALA A 493 -0.09 26.16 -27.11
C ALA A 493 0.81 27.23 -26.47
N GLY A 494 2.11 26.89 -26.35
CA GLY A 494 3.11 27.75 -25.71
C GLY A 494 3.37 29.09 -26.36
#